data_AF-A0A510ISY3-F1
#
_entry.id   AF-A0A510ISY3-F1
#
_cell.length_a   1.000
_cell.length_b   1.000
_cell.length_c   1.000
_cell.angle_alpha   90.00
_cell.angle_beta   90.00
_cell.angle_gamma   90.00
#
_symmetry.space_group_name_H-M   'P 1'
#
loop_
_entity.id
_entity.type
_entity.pdbx_description
1 polymer ?
#
loop_
_entity_poly.entity_id
_entity_poly.type
_entity_poly.pdbx_seq_one_letter_code
_entity_poly.pdbx_strand_id
1 'polypeptide(L)'
;MNNEHRARDWINFILERCQFPDAQALKNHLDKAVFSEFCQCGCNSFKVLVPTFTKAIAVPGKYGVIFEANFNLAEAGKTLEVLIFSGKSGMVEYIEIDCCGNSLPVPEVVEVVGEPFHVSAGSALVL
;
A
#
# COMPACT_ATOMS: atom_id res chain seq x y z
N MET A 1 -13.92 3.55 9.18
CA MET A 1 -14.53 2.77 8.07
C MET A 1 -13.62 2.86 6.85
N ASN A 2 -13.44 1.77 6.10
CA ASN A 2 -12.63 1.78 4.88
C ASN A 2 -13.40 2.48 3.74
N ASN A 3 -12.87 3.62 3.27
CA ASN A 3 -13.48 4.48 2.27
C ASN A 3 -12.40 5.34 1.58
N GLU A 4 -12.81 6.20 0.65
CA GLU A 4 -11.87 7.03 -0.11
C GLU A 4 -11.04 7.97 0.78
N HIS A 5 -11.65 8.59 1.79
CA HIS A 5 -10.93 9.47 2.70
C HIS A 5 -9.82 8.70 3.44
N ARG A 6 -10.17 7.53 3.99
CA ARG A 6 -9.21 6.65 4.67
C ARG A 6 -8.12 6.14 3.73
N ALA A 7 -8.44 5.84 2.48
CA ALA A 7 -7.45 5.45 1.48
C ALA A 7 -6.46 6.59 1.19
N ARG A 8 -6.90 7.84 1.16
CA ARG A 8 -6.01 9.01 1.00
C ARG A 8 -5.08 9.18 2.20
N ASP A 9 -5.56 8.95 3.42
CA ASP A 9 -4.70 8.93 4.61
C ASP A 9 -3.63 7.85 4.50
N TRP A 10 -4.00 6.65 4.00
CA TRP A 10 -3.04 5.58 3.74
C TRP A 10 -2.03 5.94 2.67
N ILE A 11 -2.43 6.61 1.58
CA ILE A 11 -1.48 7.04 0.55
C ILE A 11 -0.44 8.00 1.14
N ASN A 12 -0.87 8.97 1.96
CA ASN A 12 0.07 9.90 2.61
C ASN A 12 1.02 9.14 3.54
N PHE A 13 0.48 8.24 4.37
CA PHE A 13 1.29 7.38 5.24
C PHE A 13 2.32 6.56 4.44
N ILE A 14 1.91 5.94 3.33
CA ILE A 14 2.80 5.14 2.48
C ILE A 14 3.94 5.99 1.91
N LEU A 15 3.62 7.14 1.32
CA LEU A 15 4.60 8.03 0.71
C LEU A 15 5.58 8.61 1.73
N GLU A 16 5.15 8.84 2.97
CA GLU A 16 5.96 9.44 4.03
C GLU A 16 6.75 8.43 4.86
N ARG A 17 6.18 7.25 5.12
CA ARG A 17 6.68 6.33 6.16
C ARG A 17 7.14 4.98 5.65
N CYS A 18 6.61 4.49 4.53
CA CYS A 18 6.92 3.12 4.07
C CYS A 18 8.31 2.99 3.45
N GLN A 19 9.04 4.08 3.20
CA GLN A 19 10.38 4.04 2.59
C GLN A 19 10.41 3.35 1.21
N PHE A 20 9.38 3.58 0.41
CA PHE A 20 9.33 3.07 -0.96
C PHE A 20 10.54 3.59 -1.78
N PRO A 21 11.26 2.75 -2.56
CA PRO A 21 12.59 3.11 -3.07
C PRO A 21 12.61 4.32 -4.02
N ASP A 22 11.54 4.57 -4.78
CA ASP A 22 11.31 5.80 -5.53
C ASP A 22 9.92 6.36 -5.22
N ALA A 23 9.84 7.14 -4.13
CA ALA A 23 8.62 7.75 -3.66
C ALA A 23 7.98 8.69 -4.71
N GLN A 24 8.76 9.28 -5.62
CA GLN A 24 8.22 10.17 -6.65
C GLN A 24 7.52 9.36 -7.75
N ALA A 25 8.09 8.23 -8.17
CA ALA A 25 7.42 7.31 -9.08
C ALA A 25 6.11 6.79 -8.47
N LEU A 26 6.13 6.36 -7.20
CA LEU A 26 4.91 5.91 -6.53
C LEU A 26 3.87 7.03 -6.40
N LYS A 27 4.30 8.25 -6.05
CA LYS A 27 3.40 9.41 -6.00
C LYS A 27 2.72 9.66 -7.34
N ASN A 28 3.43 9.52 -8.46
CA ASN A 28 2.85 9.72 -9.79
C ASN A 28 1.72 8.72 -10.09
N HIS A 29 1.78 7.50 -9.54
CA HIS A 29 0.69 6.53 -9.65
C HIS A 29 -0.53 6.93 -8.82
N LEU A 30 -0.32 7.43 -7.60
CA LEU A 30 -1.37 7.55 -6.59
C LEU A 30 -2.04 8.93 -6.55
N ASP A 31 -1.36 10.00 -6.96
CA ASP A 31 -1.82 11.40 -6.85
C ASP A 31 -3.15 11.65 -7.58
N LYS A 32 -3.32 11.01 -8.74
CA LYS A 32 -4.50 11.14 -9.60
C LYS A 32 -5.23 9.81 -9.81
N ALA A 33 -4.94 8.81 -8.98
CA ALA A 33 -5.63 7.53 -9.03
C ALA A 33 -7.09 7.67 -8.59
N VAL A 34 -7.93 6.78 -9.10
CA VAL A 34 -9.27 6.54 -8.57
C VAL A 34 -9.20 5.32 -7.64
N PHE A 35 -9.76 5.44 -6.44
CA PHE A 35 -9.82 4.36 -5.47
C PHE A 35 -11.21 3.73 -5.44
N SER A 36 -11.27 2.40 -5.38
CA SER A 36 -12.54 1.67 -5.38
C SER A 36 -12.40 0.31 -4.68
N GLU A 37 -13.47 -0.47 -4.65
CA GLU A 37 -13.48 -1.85 -4.10
C GLU A 37 -12.89 -1.91 -2.67
N PHE A 38 -13.27 -0.94 -1.83
CA PHE A 38 -12.86 -0.87 -0.42
C PHE A 38 -13.34 -2.11 0.33
N CYS A 39 -12.40 -2.91 0.82
CA CYS A 39 -12.73 -4.11 1.58
C CYS A 39 -13.45 -3.75 2.89
N GLN A 40 -14.41 -4.58 3.29
CA GLN A 40 -15.24 -4.39 4.49
C GLN A 40 -14.98 -5.43 5.58
N CYS A 41 -13.98 -6.31 5.42
CA CYS A 41 -13.69 -7.36 6.40
C CYS A 41 -12.93 -6.88 7.64
N GLY A 42 -12.47 -5.62 7.65
CA GLY A 42 -11.66 -5.05 8.72
C GLY A 42 -10.23 -4.71 8.29
N CYS A 43 -9.73 -5.28 7.18
CA CYS A 43 -8.58 -4.71 6.50
C CYS A 43 -8.94 -3.37 5.84
N ASN A 44 -7.93 -2.56 5.57
CA ASN A 44 -8.10 -1.31 4.84
C ASN A 44 -7.61 -1.42 3.39
N SER A 45 -7.79 -2.59 2.76
CA SER A 45 -7.40 -2.83 1.37
C SER A 45 -8.35 -2.17 0.38
N PHE A 46 -7.83 -1.71 -0.76
CA PHE A 46 -8.60 -1.08 -1.82
C PHE A 46 -7.90 -1.18 -3.18
N LYS A 47 -8.70 -1.07 -4.24
CA LYS A 47 -8.23 -1.05 -5.62
C LYS A 47 -7.79 0.34 -6.04
N VAL A 48 -6.80 0.37 -6.91
CA VAL A 48 -6.19 1.57 -7.47
C VAL A 48 -6.34 1.54 -8.99
N LEU A 49 -6.96 2.57 -9.56
CA LEU A 49 -6.96 2.80 -11.00
C LEU A 49 -6.04 3.97 -11.32
N VAL A 50 -4.86 3.64 -11.84
CA VAL A 50 -3.82 4.61 -12.24
C VAL A 50 -4.18 5.24 -13.60
N PRO A 51 -3.94 6.56 -13.80
CA PRO A 51 -4.15 7.20 -15.09
C PRO A 51 -3.33 6.56 -16.22
N THR A 52 -3.92 6.50 -17.43
CA THR A 52 -3.38 5.76 -18.59
C THR A 52 -2.03 6.26 -19.11
N PHE A 53 -1.62 7.50 -18.81
CA PHE A 53 -0.36 8.09 -19.26
C PHE A 53 0.78 7.96 -18.24
N THR A 54 0.56 7.25 -17.14
CA THR A 54 1.58 7.01 -16.12
C THR A 54 2.59 5.97 -16.62
N LYS A 55 3.89 6.16 -16.36
CA LYS A 55 4.92 5.14 -16.65
C LYS A 55 4.68 3.93 -15.73
N ALA A 56 4.81 2.71 -16.24
CA ALA A 56 4.72 1.52 -15.41
C ALA A 56 5.81 1.49 -14.33
N ILE A 57 5.45 1.01 -13.13
CA ILE A 57 6.35 0.88 -11.98
C ILE A 57 6.86 -0.56 -11.80
N ALA A 58 6.25 -1.51 -12.50
CA ALA A 58 6.59 -2.92 -12.45
C ALA A 58 6.72 -3.52 -13.85
N VAL A 59 7.47 -4.63 -13.98
CA VAL A 59 7.59 -5.41 -15.22
C VAL A 59 6.20 -5.89 -15.64
N PRO A 60 5.70 -5.50 -16.82
CA PRO A 60 4.40 -5.97 -17.30
C PRO A 60 4.38 -7.49 -17.50
N GLY A 61 3.18 -8.07 -17.37
CA GLY A 61 2.92 -9.48 -17.68
C GLY A 61 2.49 -10.33 -16.50
N LYS A 62 2.66 -9.88 -15.25
CA LYS A 62 2.20 -10.62 -14.06
C LYS A 62 1.57 -9.67 -13.03
N TYR A 63 0.52 -10.17 -12.38
CA TYR A 63 0.00 -9.56 -11.16
C TYR A 63 0.81 -10.06 -9.96
N GLY A 64 1.10 -9.19 -9.00
CA GLY A 64 1.76 -9.59 -7.77
C GLY A 64 2.23 -8.44 -6.90
N VAL A 65 2.71 -8.79 -5.71
CA VAL A 65 3.33 -7.85 -4.75
C VAL A 65 4.62 -7.31 -5.36
N ILE A 66 4.75 -5.98 -5.37
CA ILE A 66 5.97 -5.28 -5.81
C ILE A 66 6.67 -4.58 -4.66
N PHE A 67 6.00 -4.46 -3.51
CA PHE A 67 6.55 -3.79 -2.34
C PHE A 67 5.81 -4.19 -1.07
N GLU A 68 6.54 -4.29 0.02
CA GLU A 68 6.05 -4.57 1.37
C GLU A 68 6.75 -3.67 2.39
N ALA A 69 5.99 -3.16 3.37
CA ALA A 69 6.53 -2.52 4.56
C ALA A 69 5.75 -2.93 5.81
N ASN A 70 6.45 -3.28 6.89
CA ASN A 70 5.85 -3.67 8.17
C ASN A 70 6.29 -2.78 9.33
N PHE A 71 5.33 -2.44 10.20
CA PHE A 71 5.52 -1.58 11.36
C PHE A 71 5.06 -2.26 12.63
N ASN A 72 5.72 -1.95 13.75
CA ASN A 72 5.16 -2.22 15.07
C ASN A 72 4.11 -1.14 15.37
N LEU A 73 2.98 -1.54 15.94
CA LEU A 73 2.01 -0.61 16.49
C LEU A 73 2.36 -0.26 17.95
N ALA A 74 1.86 0.88 18.42
CA ALA A 74 2.03 1.30 19.81
C ALA A 74 1.41 0.31 20.80
N GLU A 75 0.35 -0.39 20.37
CA GLU A 75 -0.18 -1.53 21.11
C GLU A 75 0.76 -2.73 21.02
N ALA A 76 1.25 -3.17 22.19
CA ALA A 76 2.26 -4.20 22.29
C ALA A 76 1.87 -5.51 21.57
N GLY A 77 2.77 -5.99 20.72
CA GLY A 77 2.61 -7.25 19.99
C GLY A 77 1.74 -7.16 18.74
N LYS A 78 1.29 -5.96 18.35
CA LYS A 78 0.57 -5.77 17.08
C LYS A 78 1.46 -5.20 16.00
N THR A 79 1.18 -5.62 14.77
CA THR A 79 1.88 -5.15 13.57
C THR A 79 0.91 -4.60 12.54
N LEU A 80 1.40 -3.66 11.75
CA LEU A 80 0.76 -3.18 10.54
C LEU A 80 1.58 -3.66 9.35
N GLU A 81 0.92 -4.23 8.36
CA GLU A 81 1.50 -4.66 7.10
C GLU A 81 0.91 -3.82 5.96
N VAL A 82 1.77 -3.36 5.07
CA VAL A 82 1.41 -2.57 3.88
C VAL A 82 1.99 -3.28 2.67
N LEU A 83 1.12 -3.72 1.75
CA LEU A 83 1.52 -4.36 0.50
C LEU A 83 1.02 -3.54 -0.68
N ILE A 84 1.87 -3.38 -1.69
CA ILE A 84 1.53 -2.74 -2.96
C ILE A 84 1.62 -3.78 -4.07
N PHE A 85 0.54 -3.92 -4.83
CA PHE A 85 0.45 -4.85 -5.94
C PHE A 85 0.46 -4.11 -7.27
N SER A 86 1.17 -4.68 -8.24
CA SER A 86 1.03 -4.29 -9.64
C SER A 86 0.15 -5.25 -10.41
N GLY A 87 -0.59 -4.70 -11.37
CA GLY A 87 -1.30 -5.42 -12.41
C GLY A 87 -0.43 -5.97 -13.53
N LYS A 88 -1.05 -6.71 -14.46
CA LYS A 88 -0.38 -7.17 -15.69
C LYS A 88 0.13 -6.03 -16.57
N SER A 89 -0.40 -4.81 -16.43
CA SER A 89 0.07 -3.60 -17.11
C SER A 89 1.34 -3.01 -16.49
N GLY A 90 1.77 -3.50 -15.32
CA GLY A 90 2.86 -2.91 -14.55
C GLY A 90 2.46 -1.67 -13.75
N MET A 91 1.17 -1.33 -13.70
CA MET A 91 0.64 -0.24 -12.86
C MET A 91 0.26 -0.76 -11.49
N VAL A 92 0.40 0.07 -10.44
CA VAL A 92 -0.25 -0.19 -9.14
C VAL A 92 -1.73 -0.45 -9.38
N GLU A 93 -2.24 -1.58 -8.87
CA GLU A 93 -3.63 -2.00 -9.07
C GLU A 93 -4.35 -2.26 -7.75
N TYR A 94 -3.61 -2.59 -6.68
CA TYR A 94 -4.19 -2.89 -5.39
C TYR A 94 -3.22 -2.52 -4.26
N ILE A 95 -3.78 -2.05 -3.14
CA ILE A 95 -3.04 -1.80 -1.90
C ILE A 95 -3.73 -2.58 -0.80
N GLU A 96 -2.95 -3.34 -0.03
CA GLU A 96 -3.42 -4.04 1.16
C GLU A 96 -2.82 -3.40 2.40
N ILE A 97 -3.68 -3.25 3.40
CA ILE A 97 -3.32 -2.71 4.71
C ILE A 97 -3.93 -3.61 5.77
N ASP A 98 -3.08 -4.34 6.46
CA ASP A 98 -3.46 -5.43 7.34
C ASP A 98 -2.93 -5.22 8.74
N CYS A 99 -3.70 -5.66 9.73
CA CYS A 99 -3.30 -5.68 11.14
C CYS A 99 -3.05 -7.13 11.55
N CYS A 100 -1.83 -7.44 11.99
CA CYS A 100 -1.38 -8.78 12.34
C CYS A 100 -1.65 -9.83 11.24
N GLY A 101 -1.31 -9.52 9.98
CA GLY A 101 -1.56 -10.43 8.85
C GLY A 101 -3.06 -10.69 8.63
N ASN A 102 -3.86 -9.63 8.73
CA ASN A 102 -5.32 -9.64 8.60
C ASN A 102 -6.05 -10.51 9.65
N SER A 103 -5.39 -10.89 10.75
CA SER A 103 -6.05 -11.63 11.83
C SER A 103 -6.91 -10.73 12.72
N LEU A 104 -6.72 -9.41 12.63
CA LEU A 104 -7.44 -8.39 13.38
C LEU A 104 -7.87 -7.26 12.45
N PRO A 105 -8.97 -6.54 12.77
CA PRO A 105 -9.31 -5.32 12.05
C PRO A 105 -8.21 -4.28 12.25
N VAL A 106 -7.94 -3.50 11.21
CA VAL A 106 -7.04 -2.35 11.31
C VAL A 106 -7.68 -1.29 12.23
N PRO A 107 -6.98 -0.83 13.27
CA PRO A 107 -7.51 0.20 14.17
C PRO A 107 -7.92 1.47 13.43
N GLU A 108 -8.90 2.19 13.98
CA GLU A 108 -9.33 3.49 13.44
C GLU A 108 -8.23 4.54 13.58
N VAL A 109 -7.55 4.57 14.73
CA VAL A 109 -6.35 5.38 14.96
C VAL A 109 -5.13 4.45 14.90
N VAL A 110 -4.23 4.72 13.95
CA VAL A 110 -3.03 3.93 13.72
C VAL A 110 -1.83 4.70 14.22
N GLU A 111 -1.19 4.17 15.25
CA GLU A 111 0.03 4.72 15.83
C GLU A 111 1.15 3.71 15.65
N VAL A 112 2.06 3.98 14.69
CA VAL A 112 3.25 3.16 14.46
C VAL A 112 4.41 3.61 15.34
N VAL A 113 5.23 2.65 15.75
CA VAL A 113 6.43 2.89 16.55
C VAL A 113 7.66 2.95 15.64
N GLY A 114 8.22 4.15 15.48
CA GLY A 114 9.46 4.36 14.73
C GLY A 114 9.33 4.13 13.22
N GLU A 115 10.41 3.64 12.62
CA GLU A 115 10.53 3.27 11.21
C GLU A 115 10.01 1.84 10.97
N PRO A 116 9.67 1.47 9.72
CA PRO A 116 9.32 0.10 9.42
C PRO A 116 10.46 -0.86 9.79
N PHE A 117 10.14 -1.96 10.47
CA PHE A 117 11.13 -2.98 10.84
C PHE A 117 11.42 -3.95 9.68
N HIS A 118 10.56 -3.96 8.66
CA HIS A 118 10.74 -4.71 7.42
C HIS A 118 10.34 -3.83 6.24
N VAL A 119 11.21 -3.81 5.22
CA VAL A 119 10.95 -3.18 3.92
C VAL A 119 11.49 -4.12 2.86
N SER A 120 10.69 -4.43 1.86
CA SER A 120 11.07 -5.32 0.76
C SER A 120 10.54 -4.80 -0.57
N ALA A 121 11.40 -4.83 -1.59
CA ALA A 121 11.05 -4.56 -2.97
C ALA A 121 10.93 -5.88 -3.73
N GLY A 122 9.79 -6.10 -4.37
CA GLY A 122 9.54 -7.28 -5.20
C GLY A 122 10.41 -7.27 -6.45
N SER A 123 10.76 -8.46 -6.95
CA SER A 123 11.64 -8.62 -8.13
C SER A 123 11.06 -8.06 -9.43
N ALA A 124 9.75 -7.81 -9.46
CA ALA A 124 9.08 -7.18 -10.59
C ALA A 124 9.12 -5.65 -10.56
N LEU A 125 9.56 -5.02 -9.46
CA LEU A 125 9.65 -3.56 -9.36
C LEU A 125 10.71 -3.02 -10.33
N VAL A 126 10.35 -2.02 -11.14
CA VAL A 126 11.25 -1.34 -12.09
C VAL A 126 11.15 0.17 -11.90
N LEU A 127 12.14 0.74 -11.24
CA LEU A 127 12.25 2.18 -10.98
C LEU A 127 13.25 2.80 -11.95
#